data_AF-A0A427MAI0-F1
#
_entry.id   AF-A0A427MAI0-F1
#
_cell.length_a   1.000
_cell.length_b   1.000
_cell.length_c   1.000
_cell.angle_alpha   90.00
_cell.angle_beta   90.00
_cell.angle_gamma   90.00
#
_symmetry.space_group_name_H-M   'P 1'
#
loop_
_entity.id
_entity.type
_entity.pdbx_description
1 polymer ?
#
loop_
_entity_poly.entity_id
_entity_poly.type
_entity_poly.pdbx_seq_one_letter_code
_entity_poly.pdbx_strand_id
1 'polypeptide(L)'
;MFETSFTLARGDDEIDLVIEYSLTPYHPGNRHARAEFCAPPSGGEVEQLTAFLDGAPLDLTYPEYRLIERHIEETHDHLWEAD
;
A
#
# COMPACT_ATOMS: atom_id res chain seq x y z
N MET A 1 7.41 -8.45 -3.07
CA MET A 1 6.96 -7.34 -3.92
C MET A 1 5.57 -7.70 -4.38
N PHE A 2 4.65 -6.75 -4.29
CA PHE A 2 3.23 -6.90 -4.57
C PHE A 2 2.86 -6.02 -5.76
N GLU A 3 1.76 -6.37 -6.41
CA GLU A 3 1.22 -5.63 -7.54
C GLU A 3 -0.27 -5.38 -7.30
N THR A 4 -0.75 -4.18 -7.65
CA THR A 4 -2.18 -3.88 -7.70
C THR A 4 -2.50 -2.94 -8.86
N SER A 5 -3.72 -3.01 -9.39
CA SER A 5 -4.22 -2.08 -10.40
C SER A 5 -4.95 -0.92 -9.72
N PHE A 6 -4.68 0.31 -10.15
CA PHE A 6 -5.34 1.51 -9.61
C PHE A 6 -5.69 2.48 -10.72
N THR A 7 -6.95 2.94 -10.75
CA THR A 7 -7.39 3.99 -11.67
C THR A 7 -7.21 5.35 -11.02
N LEU A 8 -6.30 6.16 -11.57
CA LEU A 8 -6.01 7.50 -11.10
C LEU A 8 -6.78 8.54 -11.92
N ALA A 9 -7.54 9.40 -11.23
CA ALA A 9 -8.19 10.55 -11.85
C ALA A 9 -7.27 11.78 -11.84
N ARG A 10 -6.85 12.26 -13.01
CA ARG A 10 -6.04 13.48 -13.17
C ARG A 10 -6.83 14.51 -13.97
N GLY A 11 -7.56 15.37 -13.26
CA GLY A 11 -8.49 16.31 -13.90
C GLY A 11 -9.74 15.57 -14.40
N ASP A 12 -9.99 15.64 -15.71
CA ASP A 12 -11.11 14.94 -16.37
C ASP A 12 -10.68 13.58 -16.97
N ASP A 13 -9.40 13.25 -16.90
CA ASP A 13 -8.84 11.99 -17.43
C ASP A 13 -8.77 10.91 -16.34
N GLU A 14 -9.16 9.69 -16.69
CA GLU A 14 -8.95 8.48 -15.89
C GLU A 14 -7.79 7.67 -16.49
N ILE A 15 -6.83 7.32 -15.65
CA ILE A 15 -5.59 6.66 -16.07
C ILE A 15 -5.45 5.36 -15.28
N ASP A 16 -5.48 4.23 -15.98
CA ASP A 16 -5.25 2.92 -15.36
C ASP A 16 -3.75 2.69 -15.15
N LEU A 17 -3.36 2.46 -13.90
CA LEU A 17 -1.98 2.26 -13.49
C LEU A 17 -1.80 0.86 -12.94
N VAL A 18 -0.64 0.28 -13.22
CA VAL A 18 -0.12 -0.88 -12.49
C VAL A 18 0.83 -0.37 -11.43
N ILE A 19 0.55 -0.69 -10.17
CA ILE A 19 1.33 -0.25 -9.02
C ILE A 19 2.12 -1.44 -8.48
N GLU A 20 3.44 -1.35 -8.55
CA GLU A 20 4.33 -2.28 -7.86
C GLU A 20 4.76 -1.67 -6.54
N TYR A 21 4.61 -2.41 -5.43
CA TYR A 21 4.94 -1.92 -4.10
C TYR A 21 5.54 -2.98 -3.17
N SER A 22 6.19 -2.52 -2.11
CA SER A 22 6.63 -3.33 -0.98
C SER A 22 6.08 -2.76 0.32
N LEU A 23 5.81 -3.63 1.28
CA LEU A 23 5.41 -3.26 2.63
C LEU A 23 6.53 -3.59 3.61
N THR A 24 6.68 -2.76 4.64
CA THR A 24 7.52 -3.11 5.79
C THR A 24 6.93 -4.34 6.49
N PRO A 25 7.76 -5.26 7.03
CA PRO A 25 7.26 -6.45 7.72
C PRO A 25 6.31 -6.09 8.86
N TYR A 26 5.12 -6.68 8.85
CA TYR A 26 4.13 -6.44 9.91
C TYR A 26 4.50 -7.18 11.21
N HIS A 27 4.50 -6.44 12.31
CA HIS A 27 4.65 -6.95 13.66
C HIS A 27 3.37 -6.67 14.45
N PRO A 28 2.58 -7.69 14.85
CA PRO A 28 1.26 -7.51 15.47
C PRO A 28 1.29 -6.90 16.89
N GLY A 29 2.48 -6.62 17.43
CA GLY A 29 2.64 -6.18 18.81
C GLY A 29 2.30 -7.26 19.83
N ASN A 30 2.40 -6.92 21.11
CA ASN A 30 2.00 -7.80 22.21
C ASN A 30 1.24 -7.00 23.26
N ARG A 31 -0.02 -7.38 23.47
CA ARG A 31 -0.95 -6.72 24.40
C ARG A 31 -1.23 -7.53 25.68
N HIS A 32 -0.74 -8.77 25.76
CA HIS A 32 -1.04 -9.71 26.83
C HIS A 32 0.15 -10.02 27.75
N ALA A 33 1.33 -9.48 27.44
CA ALA A 33 2.48 -9.57 28.32
C ALA A 33 2.38 -8.61 29.51
N ARG A 34 3.38 -8.65 30.40
CA ARG A 34 3.52 -7.59 31.41
C ARG A 34 3.83 -6.27 30.70
N ALA A 35 3.48 -5.16 31.34
CA ALA A 35 3.60 -3.82 30.77
C ALA A 35 5.01 -3.52 30.21
N GLU A 36 6.07 -4.03 30.84
CA GLU A 36 7.45 -3.83 30.39
C GLU A 36 7.78 -4.54 29.06
N PHE A 37 6.97 -5.53 28.68
CA PHE A 37 7.09 -6.34 27.47
C PHE A 37 5.94 -6.10 26.49
N CYS A 38 5.03 -5.17 26.79
CA CYS A 38 4.00 -4.77 25.85
C CYS A 38 4.62 -3.89 24.76
N ALA A 39 4.24 -4.17 23.51
CA ALA A 39 4.65 -3.38 22.36
C ALA A 39 3.44 -3.14 21.46
N PRO A 40 3.26 -1.93 20.91
CA PRO A 40 2.23 -1.68 19.92
C PRO A 40 2.53 -2.47 18.63
N PRO A 41 1.52 -2.71 17.78
CA PRO A 41 1.76 -3.17 16.42
C PRO A 41 2.59 -2.13 15.64
N SER A 42 3.39 -2.61 14.69
CA SER A 42 4.26 -1.77 13.85
C SER A 42 4.50 -2.43 12.50
N GLY A 43 4.84 -1.62 11.48
CA GLY A 43 5.06 -2.09 10.12
C GLY A 43 3.75 -2.31 9.35
N GLY A 44 3.83 -2.90 8.16
CA GLY A 44 2.71 -2.96 7.20
C GLY A 44 2.54 -1.67 6.39
N GLU A 45 3.49 -0.75 6.51
CA GLU A 45 3.51 0.53 5.79
C GLU A 45 4.16 0.34 4.41
N VAL A 46 3.76 1.12 3.42
CA VAL A 46 4.38 1.11 2.08
C VAL A 46 5.82 1.62 2.18
N GLU A 47 6.80 0.79 1.82
CA GLU A 47 8.23 1.11 1.84
C GLU A 47 8.71 1.60 0.47
N GLN A 48 8.23 0.97 -0.60
CA GLN A 48 8.52 1.33 -1.98
C GLN A 48 7.23 1.25 -2.78
N LEU A 49 7.02 2.19 -3.70
CA LEU A 49 5.88 2.21 -4.60
C LEU A 49 6.32 2.85 -5.92
N THR A 50 6.10 2.12 -7.01
CA THR A 50 6.33 2.57 -8.38
C THR A 50 5.06 2.37 -9.18
N ALA A 51 4.61 3.40 -9.88
CA ALA A 51 3.47 3.33 -10.79
C ALA A 51 3.96 3.17 -12.23
N PHE A 52 3.26 2.32 -12.98
CA PHE A 52 3.49 2.10 -14.40
C PHE A 52 2.22 2.42 -15.18
N LEU A 53 2.38 3.19 -16.25
CA LEU A 53 1.37 3.45 -17.27
C LEU A 53 1.85 2.80 -18.57
N ASP A 54 1.09 1.83 -19.10
CA ASP A 54 1.46 1.08 -20.31
C ASP A 54 2.88 0.49 -20.28
N GLY A 55 3.33 0.07 -19.08
CA GLY A 55 4.67 -0.49 -18.85
C GLY A 55 5.80 0.53 -18.73
N ALA A 56 5.52 1.83 -18.81
CA ALA A 56 6.48 2.89 -18.54
C ALA A 56 6.29 3.47 -17.13
N PRO A 57 7.36 3.76 -16.38
CA PRO A 57 7.24 4.37 -15.07
C PRO A 57 6.61 5.76 -15.17
N LEU A 58 5.63 6.03 -14.32
CA LEU A 58 4.94 7.30 -14.22
C LEU A 58 5.31 7.98 -12.90
N ASP A 59 5.80 9.22 -12.99
CA ASP A 59 6.04 10.04 -11.81
C ASP A 59 4.71 10.49 -11.19
N LEU A 60 4.52 10.08 -9.93
CA LEU A 60 3.37 10.45 -9.12
C LEU A 60 3.67 11.73 -8.34
N THR A 61 2.67 12.59 -8.21
CA THR A 61 2.68 13.69 -7.26
C THR A 61 2.39 13.16 -5.85
N TYR A 62 2.80 13.92 -4.83
CA TYR A 62 2.53 13.57 -3.42
C TYR A 62 1.06 13.22 -3.11
N PRO A 63 0.03 13.98 -3.58
CA PRO A 63 -1.36 13.60 -3.32
C PRO A 63 -1.77 12.30 -4.03
N GLU A 64 -1.28 12.04 -5.25
CA GLU A 64 -1.58 10.80 -5.98
C GLU A 64 -0.97 9.59 -5.27
N TYR A 65 0.27 9.72 -4.80
CA TYR A 65 0.94 8.71 -3.98
C TYR A 65 0.14 8.36 -2.73
N ARG A 66 -0.37 9.37 -2.00
CA ARG A 66 -1.20 9.17 -0.79
C ARG A 66 -2.54 8.48 -1.07
N LEU A 67 -3.13 8.69 -2.24
CA LEU A 67 -4.35 8.00 -2.64
C LEU A 67 -4.09 6.51 -2.88
N ILE A 68 -2.97 6.20 -3.54
CA ILE A 68 -2.56 4.83 -3.82
C ILE A 68 -2.16 4.10 -2.53
N GLU A 69 -1.41 4.74 -1.61
CA GLU A 69 -1.11 4.16 -0.29
C GLU A 69 -2.38 3.78 0.46
N ARG A 70 -3.37 4.69 0.53
CA ARG A 70 -4.65 4.39 1.19
C ARG A 70 -5.36 3.21 0.52
N HIS A 71 -5.36 3.17 -0.81
CA HIS A 71 -5.95 2.05 -1.55
C HIS A 71 -5.25 0.73 -1.21
N ILE A 72 -3.92 0.72 -1.12
CA ILE A 72 -3.14 -0.45 -0.71
C ILE A 72 -3.51 -0.86 0.72
N GLU A 73 -3.52 0.07 1.68
CA GLU A 73 -3.90 -0.20 3.07
C GLU A 73 -5.31 -0.81 3.18
N GLU A 74 -6.25 -0.32 2.36
CA GLU A 74 -7.63 -0.80 2.35
C GLU A 74 -7.79 -2.15 1.66
N THR A 75 -6.95 -2.52 0.68
CA THR A 75 -7.17 -3.70 -0.16
C THR A 75 -6.20 -4.84 0.06
N HIS A 76 -5.00 -4.55 0.58
CA HIS A 76 -3.93 -5.54 0.74
C HIS A 76 -4.35 -6.72 1.63
N ASP A 77 -4.97 -6.43 2.77
CA ASP A 77 -5.40 -7.47 3.72
C ASP A 77 -6.65 -8.23 3.25
N HIS A 78 -7.46 -7.66 2.36
CA HIS A 78 -8.65 -8.32 1.80
C HIS A 78 -8.33 -9.27 0.64
N LEU A 79 -7.14 -9.18 0.04
CA LEU A 79 -6.69 -10.16 -0.96
C LEU A 79 -6.50 -11.57 -0.37
N TRP A 80 -6.43 -11.71 0.96
CA TRP A 80 -6.29 -13.01 1.62
C TRP A 80 -7.63 -13.75 1.83
N GLU A 81 -8.79 -13.09 1.68
CA GLU A 81 -10.10 -13.70 1.93
C GLU A 81 -10.75 -14.33 0.67
N ALA A 82 -10.01 -14.45 -0.43
CA ALA A 82 -10.45 -15.08 -1.67
C ALA A 82 -9.81 -16.46 -1.86
N ASP A 83 -10.17 -17.43 -1.01
CA ASP A 83 -10.02 -18.88 -1.28
C ASP A 83 -11.32 -19.62 -0.92
#